data_AF-A0A966PJH3-F1
#
_entry.id   AF-A0A966PJH3-F1
#
_cell.length_a   1.000
_cell.length_b   1.000
_cell.length_c   1.000
_cell.angle_alpha   90.00
_cell.angle_beta   90.00
_cell.angle_gamma   90.00
#
_symmetry.space_group_name_H-M   'P 1'
#
loop_
_entity.id
_entity.type
_entity.pdbx_description
1 polymer ?
#
loop_
_entity_poly.entity_id
_entity_poly.type
_entity_poly.pdbx_seq_one_letter_code
_entity_poly.pdbx_strand_id
1 'polypeptide(L)'
;MSRVCARGTHSGMQKQLEPIDLAKCVESSLHTSLDGFDLPRARLYGVSIVDADGVRANHNGALRISFLAEHGDVYELLDAPSSAIARMFDAAVVLTCGWAAPIDRDESPANEDSNEVPPSQHPQRRRVRLVVTVCDDGVASVLRFADTPDDIVTDAGSARGSLADAVNNLWHDPKVIVSRETVE
;
A
#
# COMPACT_ATOMS: atom_id res chain seq x y z
N MET A 1 40.47 -5.73 -38.96
CA MET A 1 39.60 -5.40 -37.82
C MET A 1 38.39 -4.62 -38.33
N SER A 2 37.17 -5.04 -38.01
CA SER A 2 36.01 -4.18 -37.68
C SER A 2 34.80 -5.08 -37.40
N ARG A 3 34.46 -5.24 -36.12
CA ARG A 3 33.21 -5.89 -35.69
C ARG A 3 32.09 -4.86 -35.82
N VAL A 4 31.16 -5.08 -36.75
CA VAL A 4 29.88 -4.35 -36.76
C VAL A 4 29.01 -4.99 -35.69
N CYS A 5 28.87 -4.31 -34.55
CA CYS A 5 27.94 -4.67 -33.50
C CYS A 5 26.61 -3.96 -33.80
N ALA A 6 25.69 -4.64 -34.47
CA ALA A 6 24.32 -4.14 -34.62
C ALA A 6 23.59 -4.37 -33.29
N ARG A 7 23.62 -3.37 -32.40
CA ARG A 7 22.70 -3.33 -31.26
C ARG A 7 21.32 -2.95 -31.80
N GLY A 8 20.40 -3.91 -31.78
CA GLY A 8 18.99 -3.66 -32.07
C GLY A 8 18.44 -2.61 -31.12
N THR A 9 17.97 -1.50 -31.68
CA THR A 9 17.15 -0.51 -30.99
C THR A 9 15.74 -1.05 -30.86
N HIS A 10 15.46 -1.78 -29.78
CA HIS A 10 14.11 -1.86 -29.24
C HIS A 10 14.05 -0.98 -27.99
N SER A 11 14.09 0.34 -28.19
CA SER A 11 13.60 1.27 -27.17
C SER A 11 12.09 1.38 -27.39
N GLY A 12 11.38 0.30 -27.03
CA GLY A 12 9.98 0.43 -26.64
C GLY A 12 10.01 1.10 -25.29
N MET A 13 9.56 2.34 -25.23
CA MET A 13 9.36 3.09 -23.99
C MET A 13 8.41 2.27 -23.12
N GLN A 14 8.96 1.41 -22.24
CA GLN A 14 8.17 0.71 -21.25
C GLN A 14 7.57 1.80 -20.37
N LYS A 15 6.28 2.08 -20.58
CA LYS A 15 5.56 3.05 -19.78
C LYS A 15 5.66 2.58 -18.34
N GLN A 16 6.27 3.37 -17.47
CA GLN A 16 6.46 3.01 -16.07
C GLN A 16 5.11 2.68 -15.43
N LEU A 17 5.07 1.73 -14.50
CA LEU A 17 3.82 1.34 -13.85
C LEU A 17 3.49 2.41 -12.82
N GLU A 18 2.30 3.00 -12.88
CA GLU A 18 1.93 4.01 -11.90
C GLU A 18 1.65 3.33 -10.55
N PRO A 19 2.11 3.88 -9.41
CA PRO A 19 1.86 3.31 -8.08
C PRO A 19 0.39 3.03 -7.81
N ILE A 20 -0.51 3.85 -8.39
CA ILE A 20 -1.94 3.66 -8.21
C ILE A 20 -2.51 2.45 -8.96
N ASP A 21 -1.96 2.09 -10.12
CA ASP A 21 -2.39 0.90 -10.85
C ASP A 21 -2.03 -0.35 -10.05
N LEU A 22 -0.83 -0.36 -9.44
CA LEU A 22 -0.41 -1.42 -8.54
C LEU A 22 -1.30 -1.50 -7.30
N ALA A 23 -1.57 -0.38 -6.64
CA ALA A 23 -2.40 -0.35 -5.44
C ALA A 23 -3.83 -0.86 -5.70
N LYS A 24 -4.43 -0.50 -6.84
CA LYS A 24 -5.74 -1.03 -7.26
C LYS A 24 -5.71 -2.54 -7.49
N CYS A 25 -4.68 -3.04 -8.17
CA CYS A 25 -4.56 -4.46 -8.47
C CYS A 25 -4.32 -5.31 -7.22
N VAL A 26 -3.47 -4.83 -6.31
CA VAL A 26 -3.29 -5.41 -4.99
C VAL A 26 -4.60 -5.44 -4.22
N GLU A 27 -5.29 -4.30 -4.14
CA GLU A 27 -6.54 -4.20 -3.37
C GLU A 27 -7.61 -5.15 -3.91
N SER A 28 -7.79 -5.22 -5.24
CA SER A 28 -8.74 -6.13 -5.87
C SER A 28 -8.42 -7.61 -5.60
N SER A 29 -7.13 -7.97 -5.66
CA SER A 29 -6.65 -9.32 -5.37
C SER A 29 -6.87 -9.70 -3.89
N LEU A 30 -6.58 -8.76 -2.97
CA LEU A 30 -6.81 -8.94 -1.54
C LEU A 30 -8.30 -8.96 -1.21
N HIS A 31 -9.13 -8.18 -1.90
CA HIS A 31 -10.57 -8.19 -1.69
C HIS A 31 -11.20 -9.54 -2.00
N THR A 32 -10.74 -10.17 -3.07
CA THR A 32 -11.24 -11.48 -3.50
C THR A 32 -10.81 -12.61 -2.57
N SER A 33 -9.68 -12.43 -1.87
CA SER A 33 -9.09 -13.48 -1.01
C SER A 33 -9.35 -13.30 0.49
N LEU A 34 -9.74 -12.11 0.94
CA LEU A 34 -9.99 -11.80 2.35
C LEU A 34 -11.47 -11.59 2.61
N ASP A 35 -11.97 -12.28 3.63
CA ASP A 35 -13.33 -12.12 4.11
C ASP A 35 -13.45 -10.87 5.00
N GLY A 36 -14.31 -9.94 4.59
CA GLY A 36 -14.78 -8.84 5.41
C GLY A 36 -13.82 -7.67 5.62
N PHE A 37 -14.19 -6.83 6.60
CA PHE A 37 -13.57 -5.55 6.94
C PHE A 37 -13.22 -5.47 8.44
N ASP A 38 -12.99 -6.63 9.06
CA ASP A 38 -12.73 -6.75 10.49
C ASP A 38 -11.49 -7.59 10.78
N LEU A 39 -10.36 -7.13 10.25
CA LEU A 39 -9.07 -7.71 10.59
C LEU A 39 -8.53 -7.03 11.86
N PRO A 40 -8.29 -7.80 12.95
CA PRO A 40 -7.88 -7.24 14.24
C PRO A 40 -6.43 -6.76 14.26
N ARG A 41 -5.64 -7.09 13.23
CA ARG A 41 -4.22 -6.79 13.11
C ARG A 41 -3.92 -6.22 11.74
N ALA A 42 -3.06 -5.22 11.68
CA ALA A 42 -2.45 -4.74 10.44
C ALA A 42 -1.58 -5.85 9.84
N ARG A 43 -1.56 -5.96 8.52
CA ARG A 43 -0.78 -6.96 7.79
C ARG A 43 0.17 -6.29 6.81
N LEU A 44 1.40 -6.81 6.76
CA LEU A 44 2.42 -6.43 5.80
C LEU A 44 2.54 -7.54 4.76
N TYR A 45 2.51 -7.16 3.49
CA TYR A 45 2.70 -8.04 2.35
C TYR A 45 3.84 -7.55 1.47
N GLY A 46 4.55 -8.50 0.86
CA GLY A 46 5.45 -8.27 -0.26
C GLY A 46 4.75 -8.64 -1.57
N VAL A 47 4.91 -7.81 -2.60
CA VAL A 47 4.26 -8.00 -3.89
C VAL A 47 5.29 -8.12 -4.99
N SER A 48 5.25 -9.22 -5.73
CA SER A 48 6.01 -9.39 -6.97
C SER A 48 5.09 -9.21 -8.18
N ILE A 49 5.54 -8.42 -9.14
CA ILE A 49 4.82 -8.18 -10.40
C ILE A 49 5.13 -9.34 -11.35
N VAL A 50 4.09 -10.06 -11.76
CA VAL A 50 4.21 -11.17 -12.71
C VAL A 50 3.97 -10.67 -14.14
N ASP A 51 3.00 -9.78 -14.31
CA ASP A 51 2.62 -9.20 -15.61
C ASP A 51 2.24 -7.72 -15.42
N ALA A 52 3.11 -6.81 -15.84
CA ALA A 52 2.89 -5.37 -15.70
C ALA A 52 1.70 -4.85 -16.52
N ASP A 53 1.42 -5.44 -17.69
CA ASP A 53 0.23 -5.06 -18.48
C ASP A 53 -1.04 -5.58 -17.83
N GLY A 54 -0.96 -6.78 -17.24
CA GLY A 54 -2.00 -7.34 -16.37
C GLY A 54 -2.30 -6.45 -15.16
N VAL A 55 -1.29 -5.83 -14.54
CA VAL A 55 -1.52 -4.88 -13.43
C VAL A 55 -2.29 -3.65 -13.92
N ARG A 56 -1.90 -3.05 -15.05
CA ARG A 56 -2.60 -1.89 -15.63
C ARG A 56 -4.06 -2.21 -15.99
N ALA A 57 -4.31 -3.43 -16.45
CA ALA A 57 -5.64 -3.91 -16.78
C ALA A 57 -6.42 -4.46 -15.58
N ASN A 58 -5.82 -4.47 -14.38
CA ASN A 58 -6.37 -5.04 -13.15
C ASN A 58 -6.80 -6.52 -13.30
N HIS A 59 -5.95 -7.33 -13.91
CA HIS A 59 -6.21 -8.75 -14.16
C HIS A 59 -5.78 -9.64 -12.98
N ASN A 60 -6.58 -10.67 -12.71
CA ASN A 60 -6.21 -11.72 -11.77
C ASN A 60 -4.94 -12.44 -12.23
N GLY A 61 -4.03 -12.70 -11.28
CA GLY A 61 -2.75 -13.38 -11.55
C GLY A 61 -1.63 -12.47 -12.04
N ALA A 62 -1.88 -11.17 -12.23
CA ALA A 62 -0.84 -10.19 -12.56
C ALA A 62 0.18 -9.98 -11.43
N LEU A 63 -0.18 -10.38 -10.20
CA LEU A 63 0.60 -10.19 -8.98
C LEU A 63 0.75 -11.51 -8.22
N ARG A 64 1.90 -11.64 -7.54
CA ARG A 64 2.10 -12.61 -6.46
C ARG A 64 2.21 -11.86 -5.14
N ILE A 65 1.20 -12.02 -4.28
CA ILE A 65 1.14 -11.37 -2.96
C ILE A 65 1.59 -12.37 -1.89
N SER A 66 2.57 -12.00 -1.09
CA SER A 66 3.16 -12.84 -0.05
C SER A 66 2.96 -12.19 1.31
N PHE A 67 2.33 -12.89 2.26
CA PHE A 67 2.23 -12.43 3.64
C PHE A 67 3.60 -12.42 4.31
N LEU A 68 3.96 -11.32 4.96
CA LEU A 68 5.25 -11.15 5.61
C LEU A 68 5.12 -11.12 7.14
N ALA A 69 4.20 -10.30 7.66
CA ALA A 69 4.02 -10.12 9.10
C ALA A 69 2.66 -9.50 9.43
N GLU A 70 2.26 -9.58 10.71
CA GLU A 70 1.09 -8.86 11.23
C GLU A 70 1.29 -8.38 12.67
N HIS A 71 0.72 -7.22 12.98
CA HIS A 71 0.80 -6.64 14.31
C HIS A 71 -0.48 -5.86 14.66
N GLY A 72 -0.80 -5.76 15.95
CA GLY A 72 -1.97 -4.98 16.42
C GLY A 72 -1.79 -3.48 16.23
N ASP A 73 -0.55 -3.01 16.27
CA ASP A 73 -0.15 -1.64 15.96
C ASP A 73 0.62 -1.61 14.63
N VAL A 74 0.17 -0.80 13.69
CA VAL A 74 0.75 -0.69 12.34
C VAL A 74 2.13 -0.03 12.34
N TYR A 75 2.42 0.88 13.27
CA TYR A 75 3.72 1.53 13.34
C TYR A 75 4.77 0.58 13.90
N GLU A 76 4.42 -0.19 14.93
CA GLU A 76 5.28 -1.27 15.43
C GLU A 76 5.51 -2.36 14.37
N LEU A 77 4.50 -2.66 13.54
CA LEU A 77 4.68 -3.55 12.38
C LEU A 77 5.74 -3.02 11.42
N LEU A 78 5.70 -1.73 11.10
CA LEU A 78 6.60 -1.10 10.13
C LEU A 78 8.01 -0.90 10.70
N ASP A 79 8.13 -0.62 12.00
CA ASP A 79 9.42 -0.41 12.67
C ASP A 79 10.16 -1.70 13.00
N ALA A 80 9.49 -2.86 12.95
CA ALA A 80 10.11 -4.15 13.21
C ALA A 80 11.25 -4.44 12.20
N PRO A 81 12.46 -4.84 12.64
CA PRO A 81 13.56 -5.16 11.72
C PRO A 81 13.22 -6.24 10.70
N SER A 82 12.34 -7.19 11.07
CA SER A 82 11.85 -8.24 10.16
C SER A 82 11.11 -7.67 8.95
N SER A 83 10.50 -6.49 9.06
CA SER A 83 9.71 -5.87 7.99
C SER A 83 10.57 -5.36 6.84
N ALA A 84 11.88 -5.16 7.06
CA ALA A 84 12.84 -4.85 6.00
C ALA A 84 12.89 -5.92 4.88
N ILE A 85 12.43 -7.15 5.17
CA ILE A 85 12.26 -8.23 4.18
C ILE A 85 11.38 -7.81 2.99
N ALA A 86 10.49 -6.83 3.19
CA ALA A 86 9.62 -6.30 2.15
C ALA A 86 10.41 -5.68 0.99
N ARG A 87 11.67 -5.27 1.21
CA ARG A 87 12.55 -4.75 0.15
C ARG A 87 13.04 -5.77 -0.87
N MET A 88 12.82 -7.06 -0.60
CA MET A 88 13.14 -8.11 -1.58
C MET A 88 12.05 -8.26 -2.66
N PHE A 89 10.98 -7.46 -2.61
CA PHE A 89 9.84 -7.49 -3.52
C PHE A 89 9.83 -6.24 -4.41
N ASP A 90 8.96 -6.22 -5.42
CA ASP A 90 8.75 -5.06 -6.30
C ASP A 90 7.95 -3.95 -5.59
N ALA A 91 7.12 -4.34 -4.61
CA ALA A 91 6.40 -3.42 -3.73
C ALA A 91 6.15 -4.01 -2.34
N ALA A 92 5.93 -3.12 -1.37
CA ALA A 92 5.42 -3.44 -0.04
C ALA A 92 4.00 -2.92 0.10
N VAL A 93 3.17 -3.65 0.83
CA VAL A 93 1.77 -3.32 1.06
C VAL A 93 1.42 -3.45 2.52
N VAL A 94 0.83 -2.41 3.09
CA VAL A 94 0.16 -2.45 4.38
C VAL A 94 -1.34 -2.50 4.18
N LEU A 95 -1.97 -3.46 4.83
CA LEU A 95 -3.42 -3.57 4.90
C LEU A 95 -3.87 -3.39 6.35
N THR A 96 -4.82 -2.49 6.57
CA THR A 96 -5.47 -2.31 7.88
C THR A 96 -6.98 -2.20 7.72
N CYS A 97 -7.71 -2.58 8.77
CA CYS A 97 -9.14 -2.31 8.89
C CYS A 97 -9.36 -1.26 9.98
N GLY A 98 -10.35 -0.40 9.79
CA GLY A 98 -10.58 0.72 10.69
C GLY A 98 -11.94 1.36 10.52
N TRP A 99 -12.06 2.56 11.07
CA TRP A 99 -13.25 3.39 10.95
C TRP A 99 -12.85 4.72 10.29
N ALA A 100 -13.65 5.16 9.33
CA ALA A 100 -13.54 6.51 8.76
C ALA A 100 -14.76 7.32 9.18
N ALA A 101 -14.54 8.55 9.67
CA ALA A 101 -15.60 9.53 9.83
C ALA A 101 -15.93 10.17 8.47
N PRO A 102 -17.16 10.63 8.25
CA PRO A 102 -17.46 11.49 7.10
C PRO A 102 -16.56 12.72 7.11
N ILE A 103 -16.13 13.16 5.93
CA ILE A 103 -15.45 14.44 5.76
C ILE A 103 -16.49 15.39 5.17
N ASP A 104 -16.99 16.33 5.97
CA ASP A 104 -17.85 17.39 5.46
C ASP A 104 -17.03 18.27 4.52
N ARG A 105 -17.40 18.28 3.23
CA ARG A 105 -16.72 19.07 2.20
C ARG A 105 -17.14 20.55 2.19
N ASP A 106 -18.19 20.89 2.92
CA ASP A 106 -18.70 22.24 3.08
C ASP A 106 -18.18 22.82 4.41
N GLU A 107 -16.92 23.27 4.42
CA GLU A 107 -16.37 24.08 5.51
C GLU A 107 -17.10 25.44 5.54
N SER A 108 -18.29 25.48 6.14
CA SER A 108 -18.76 26.69 6.81
C SER A 108 -18.13 26.72 8.21
N PRO A 109 -17.46 27.81 8.63
CA PRO A 109 -16.73 27.90 9.90
C PRO A 109 -17.66 27.98 11.13
N ALA A 110 -18.85 27.37 11.07
CA ALA A 110 -19.90 27.50 12.08
C ALA A 110 -20.10 26.23 12.93
N ASN A 111 -19.48 25.09 12.59
CA ASN A 111 -19.62 23.83 13.35
C ASN A 111 -18.24 23.21 13.63
N GLU A 112 -17.40 23.92 14.39
CA GLU A 112 -16.12 23.39 14.87
C GLU A 112 -16.29 22.20 15.84
N ASP A 113 -17.50 21.99 16.40
CA ASP A 113 -17.77 20.95 17.41
C ASP A 113 -17.95 19.52 16.85
N SER A 114 -18.16 19.33 15.54
CA SER A 114 -18.34 17.98 14.95
C SER A 114 -17.00 17.32 14.56
N ASN A 115 -15.92 18.11 14.51
CA ASN A 115 -14.57 17.66 14.14
C ASN A 115 -13.76 17.11 15.34
N GLU A 116 -14.28 17.15 16.57
CA GLU A 116 -13.53 16.73 17.76
C GLU A 116 -13.61 15.22 18.07
N VAL A 117 -14.50 14.47 17.41
CA VAL A 117 -14.71 13.05 17.72
C VAL A 117 -13.82 12.17 16.84
N PRO A 118 -12.98 11.29 17.43
CA PRO A 118 -12.13 10.40 16.63
C PRO A 118 -13.00 9.46 15.76
N PRO A 119 -12.53 9.05 14.57
CA PRO A 119 -13.30 8.22 13.65
C PRO A 119 -13.89 6.94 14.26
N SER A 120 -13.24 6.37 15.28
CA SER A 120 -13.74 5.19 16.01
C SER A 120 -14.99 5.47 16.86
N GLN A 121 -15.22 6.72 17.25
CA GLN A 121 -16.34 7.16 18.08
C GLN A 121 -17.41 7.92 17.28
N HIS A 122 -17.11 8.35 16.05
CA HIS A 122 -18.04 9.14 15.25
C HIS A 122 -19.35 8.36 14.98
N PRO A 123 -20.54 8.97 15.15
CA PRO A 123 -21.83 8.28 14.98
C PRO A 123 -22.06 7.77 13.55
N GLN A 124 -21.62 8.54 12.56
CA GLN A 124 -21.73 8.21 11.14
C GLN A 124 -20.47 7.51 10.58
N ARG A 125 -19.65 6.93 11.46
CA ARG A 125 -18.44 6.23 11.02
C ARG A 125 -18.78 5.05 10.11
N ARG A 126 -17.93 4.82 9.12
CA ARG A 126 -18.05 3.70 8.19
C ARG A 126 -16.86 2.77 8.37
N ARG A 127 -17.12 1.46 8.34
CA ARG A 127 -16.06 0.46 8.43
C ARG A 127 -15.28 0.45 7.11
N VAL A 128 -13.97 0.52 7.19
CA VAL A 128 -13.09 0.63 6.02
C VAL A 128 -11.97 -0.38 6.06
N ARG A 129 -11.48 -0.71 4.86
CA ARG A 129 -10.22 -1.38 4.65
C ARG A 129 -9.33 -0.45 3.83
N LEU A 130 -8.15 -0.18 4.36
CA LEU A 130 -7.14 0.64 3.71
C LEU A 130 -5.99 -0.25 3.26
N VAL A 131 -5.63 -0.11 2.00
CA VAL A 131 -4.44 -0.72 1.39
C VAL A 131 -3.50 0.42 1.01
N VAL A 132 -2.33 0.48 1.65
CA VAL A 132 -1.26 1.42 1.30
C VAL A 132 -0.16 0.63 0.62
N THR A 133 0.20 1.02 -0.60
CA THR A 133 1.21 0.36 -1.43
C THR A 133 2.36 1.33 -1.66
N VAL A 134 3.59 0.83 -1.52
CA VAL A 134 4.81 1.56 -1.88
C VAL A 134 5.65 0.74 -2.83
N CYS A 135 6.20 1.41 -3.82
CA CYS A 135 7.19 0.88 -4.77
C CYS A 135 8.22 1.97 -5.04
N ASP A 136 9.19 1.68 -5.90
CA ASP A 136 10.25 2.65 -6.25
C ASP A 136 9.71 3.93 -6.91
N ASP A 137 8.50 3.87 -7.49
CA ASP A 137 7.81 5.00 -8.14
C ASP A 137 6.95 5.81 -7.18
N GLY A 138 6.87 5.41 -5.90
CA GLY A 138 6.21 6.14 -4.83
C GLY A 138 5.10 5.37 -4.13
N VAL A 139 4.26 6.12 -3.41
CA VAL A 139 3.19 5.60 -2.55
C VAL A 139 1.82 5.90 -3.13
N ALA A 140 0.93 4.92 -3.08
CA ALA A 140 -0.49 5.09 -3.37
C ALA A 140 -1.34 4.31 -2.38
N SER A 141 -2.59 4.72 -2.19
CA SER A 141 -3.53 4.00 -1.35
C SER A 141 -4.89 3.81 -1.97
N VAL A 142 -5.56 2.74 -1.55
CA VAL A 142 -6.92 2.40 -1.92
C VAL A 142 -7.70 2.12 -0.64
N LEU A 143 -8.82 2.82 -0.48
CA LEU A 143 -9.74 2.67 0.62
C LEU A 143 -11.06 2.12 0.09
N ARG A 144 -11.52 1.01 0.68
CA ARG A 144 -12.82 0.41 0.39
C ARG A 144 -13.68 0.47 1.64
N PHE A 145 -14.96 0.80 1.47
CA PHE A 145 -15.92 0.81 2.56
C PHE A 145 -16.72 -0.50 2.59
N ALA A 146 -17.07 -0.97 3.79
CA ALA A 146 -17.80 -2.22 3.96
C ALA A 146 -19.26 -2.16 3.47
N ASP A 147 -19.87 -0.97 3.52
CA ASP A 147 -21.26 -0.71 3.10
C ASP A 147 -21.40 -0.39 1.61
N THR A 148 -20.32 0.02 0.94
CA THR A 148 -20.24 0.18 -0.52
C THR A 148 -19.02 -0.57 -1.06
N PRO A 149 -19.03 -1.91 -0.98
CA PRO A 149 -17.86 -2.73 -1.27
C PRO A 149 -17.51 -2.80 -2.75
N ASP A 150 -18.30 -2.24 -3.66
CA ASP A 150 -17.94 -2.13 -5.08
C ASP A 150 -17.19 -0.83 -5.40
N ASP A 151 -17.33 0.18 -4.53
CA ASP A 151 -16.74 1.51 -4.73
C ASP A 151 -15.44 1.66 -3.93
N ILE A 152 -14.37 2.03 -4.63
CA ILE A 152 -13.09 2.38 -4.02
C ILE A 152 -12.81 3.87 -4.08
N VAL A 153 -12.19 4.37 -3.03
CA VAL A 153 -11.56 5.68 -2.99
C VAL A 153 -10.06 5.49 -3.17
N THR A 154 -9.47 6.24 -4.09
CA THR A 154 -8.05 6.12 -4.43
C THR A 154 -7.32 7.42 -4.16
N ASP A 155 -6.09 7.30 -3.66
CA ASP A 155 -5.17 8.41 -3.50
C ASP A 155 -3.83 8.08 -4.18
N ALA A 156 -3.56 8.77 -5.29
CA ALA A 156 -2.39 8.56 -6.13
C ALA A 156 -1.39 9.71 -5.92
N GLY A 157 -0.28 9.45 -5.23
CA GLY A 157 0.79 10.43 -5.03
C GLY A 157 0.45 11.61 -4.10
N SER A 158 -0.73 11.61 -3.46
CA SER A 158 -1.09 12.54 -2.38
C SER A 158 -1.48 11.83 -1.10
N ALA A 159 -1.08 10.55 -0.95
CA ALA A 159 -1.19 9.79 0.28
C ALA A 159 -0.47 10.56 1.39
N ARG A 160 -1.21 11.44 2.04
CA ARG A 160 -0.74 12.35 3.07
C ARG A 160 -1.13 11.75 4.40
N GLY A 161 -0.22 11.82 5.34
CA GLY A 161 -0.45 11.38 6.71
C GLY A 161 0.59 10.36 7.16
N SER A 162 0.66 10.23 8.48
CA SER A 162 1.72 9.49 9.18
C SER A 162 1.89 8.04 8.72
N LEU A 163 0.81 7.37 8.26
CA LEU A 163 0.92 6.00 7.76
C LEU A 163 1.61 5.95 6.38
N ALA A 164 1.29 6.87 5.47
CA ALA A 164 1.96 6.92 4.17
C ALA A 164 3.45 7.22 4.35
N ASP A 165 3.79 8.15 5.25
CA ASP A 165 5.18 8.47 5.60
C ASP A 165 5.90 7.27 6.20
N ALA A 166 5.26 6.53 7.13
CA ALA A 166 5.86 5.35 7.74
C ALA A 166 6.12 4.23 6.71
N VAL A 167 5.18 4.00 5.79
CA VAL A 167 5.35 3.01 4.70
C VAL A 167 6.45 3.45 3.73
N ASN A 168 6.53 4.73 3.41
CA ASN A 168 7.60 5.28 2.58
C ASN A 168 8.98 5.13 3.26
N ASN A 169 9.05 5.37 4.57
CA ASN A 169 10.27 5.21 5.36
C ASN A 169 10.70 3.75 5.44
N LEU A 170 9.77 2.80 5.63
CA LEU A 170 10.08 1.37 5.53
C LEU A 170 10.75 1.04 4.20
N TRP A 171 10.30 1.66 3.10
CA TRP A 171 10.79 1.36 1.76
C TRP A 171 12.17 1.96 1.46
N HIS A 172 12.41 3.20 1.89
CA HIS A 172 13.62 3.95 1.53
C HIS A 172 14.70 3.99 2.62
N ASP A 173 14.33 3.76 3.89
CA ASP A 173 15.24 3.77 5.04
C ASP A 173 14.94 2.58 5.99
N PRO A 174 15.12 1.33 5.54
CA PRO A 174 14.80 0.17 6.35
C PRO A 174 15.76 0.04 7.53
N LYS A 175 15.21 -0.10 8.74
CA LYS A 175 15.95 -0.32 9.99
C LYS A 175 16.52 -1.74 10.05
N VAL A 176 17.58 -2.02 9.28
CA VAL A 176 18.32 -3.29 9.35
C VAL A 176 19.49 -3.15 10.32
N ILE A 177 19.40 -3.80 11.48
CA ILE A 177 20.54 -3.95 12.38
C ILE A 177 21.32 -5.19 11.95
N VAL A 178 22.44 -5.00 11.25
CA VAL A 178 23.38 -6.08 10.96
C VAL A 178 24.23 -6.30 12.21
N SER A 179 23.88 -7.31 13.00
CA SER A 179 24.78 -7.84 14.03
C SER A 179 26.01 -8.39 13.33
N ARG A 180 27.14 -7.69 13.45
CA ARG A 180 28.42 -8.15 12.92
C ARG A 180 28.93 -9.24 13.88
N GLU A 181 28.69 -10.51 13.59
CA GLU A 181 29.41 -11.59 14.27
C GLU A 181 30.89 -11.48 13.89
N THR A 182 31.70 -11.06 14.86
CA THR A 182 33.15 -11.19 14.78
C THR A 182 33.46 -12.68 14.86
N VAL A 183 33.81 -13.28 13.74
CA VAL A 183 34.45 -14.60 13.72
C VAL A 183 35.87 -14.37 14.23
N GLU A 184 36.14 -14.77 15.47
CA GLU A 184 37.50 -14.91 16.02
C GLU A 184 38.24 -16.09 15.37
#